data_AF-A0A7S2Y4C3-F1
#
_entry.id   AF-A0A7S2Y4C3-F1
#
_cell.length_a   1.000
_cell.length_b   1.000
_cell.length_c   1.000
_cell.angle_alpha   90.00
_cell.angle_beta   90.00
_cell.angle_gamma   90.00
#
_symmetry.space_group_name_H-M   'P 1'
#
loop_
_entity.id
_entity.type
_entity.pdbx_description
1 polymer ?
#
loop_
_entity_poly.entity_id
_entity_poly.type
_entity_poly.pdbx_seq_one_letter_code
_entity_poly.pdbx_strand_id
1 'polypeptide(L)'
;EALSRQVFWEKEEEEDATHKSTHLDLLIAEPYFAMTETWPLLSAFNFYNLVQQLQRVNGMGPSTQVVPAAARILACAISSPLLHSAYRPVGNNNEESILGLNHAPLNQQRRRTLKTIPNHKGHASVTLSLPMWEYPYQRMGPYFELTTLPYQQIVEDNNDHSPDRFQGQKPIPLDSDTTAFHGLLVWVDYHLDPGSSKNPSVILSTDRECDHQWVQLLEDPILLDLSNSSSRDFLVCDYVMAGCWGVQDDDDNAPPFRLEILSTTCRK
;
A
#
# COMPACT_ATOMS: atom_id res chain seq x y z
N GLU A 1 -7.98 27.99 2.52
CA GLU A 1 -7.84 28.80 3.75
C GLU A 1 -8.46 28.19 5.02
N ALA A 2 -8.90 26.93 5.01
CA ALA A 2 -9.24 26.20 6.22
C ALA A 2 -8.50 24.86 6.18
N LEU A 3 -7.39 24.75 6.95
CA LEU A 3 -6.70 23.54 7.43
C LEU A 3 -5.21 23.88 7.68
N SER A 4 -4.92 24.63 8.76
CA SER A 4 -3.54 24.81 9.25
C SER A 4 -3.49 25.09 10.76
N ARG A 5 -4.44 24.56 11.52
CA ARG A 5 -4.40 24.61 13.00
C ARG A 5 -4.50 23.21 13.57
N GLN A 6 -3.43 22.44 13.43
CA GLN A 6 -3.11 21.44 14.45
C GLN A 6 -2.68 22.23 15.69
N VAL A 7 -3.51 22.15 16.73
CA VAL A 7 -3.33 22.88 17.98
C VAL A 7 -2.18 22.23 18.74
N PHE A 8 -0.99 22.83 18.66
CA PHE A 8 0.03 22.66 19.68
C PHE A 8 -0.42 23.42 20.93
N TRP A 9 -0.62 22.71 22.04
CA TRP A 9 -0.77 23.35 23.35
C TRP A 9 0.61 23.74 23.85
N GLU A 10 1.13 24.88 23.40
CA GLU A 10 2.19 25.58 24.13
C GLU A 10 1.53 26.66 24.99
N LYS A 11 1.81 26.59 26.29
CA LYS A 11 1.41 27.58 27.27
C LYS A 11 2.24 28.84 26.98
N GLU A 12 1.61 29.92 26.54
CA GLU A 12 2.27 31.22 26.36
C GLU A 12 2.76 31.73 27.73
N GLU A 13 4.06 31.57 27.98
CA GLU A 13 4.80 32.40 28.93
C GLU A 13 5.86 33.16 28.12
N GLU A 14 5.60 34.45 27.94
CA GLU A 14 6.49 35.46 27.39
C GLU A 14 7.65 35.70 28.37
N GLU A 15 8.89 35.48 27.91
CA GLU A 15 10.13 36.23 28.19
C GLU A 15 11.39 35.32 28.26
N ASP A 16 12.39 35.71 27.45
CA ASP A 16 13.79 35.27 27.42
C ASP A 16 14.11 33.77 27.34
N ALA A 17 14.35 33.28 26.11
CA ALA A 17 15.14 32.06 25.91
C ALA A 17 15.89 32.09 24.58
N THR A 18 17.22 32.06 24.65
CA THR A 18 18.08 31.38 23.67
C THR A 18 17.32 30.18 23.08
N HIS A 19 17.21 30.07 21.76
CA HIS A 19 16.54 28.97 21.05
C HIS A 19 17.01 27.61 21.62
N LYS A 20 16.36 27.13 22.68
CA LYS A 20 16.42 25.75 23.12
C LYS A 20 15.71 25.02 22.01
N SER A 21 16.47 24.27 21.21
CA SER A 21 15.92 23.22 20.38
C SER A 21 14.93 22.44 21.24
N THR A 22 13.65 22.56 20.92
CA THR A 22 12.58 21.82 21.55
C THR A 22 12.75 20.38 21.09
N HIS A 23 13.46 19.61 21.91
CA HIS A 23 13.68 18.20 21.67
C HIS A 23 12.34 17.47 21.85
N LEU A 24 11.85 16.82 20.79
CA LEU A 24 10.64 16.01 20.87
C LEU A 24 10.95 14.67 21.56
N ASP A 25 10.33 14.37 22.69
CA ASP A 25 10.55 13.08 23.35
C ASP A 25 9.64 11.98 22.79
N LEU A 26 8.45 12.35 22.29
CA LEU A 26 7.43 11.41 21.85
C LEU A 26 6.59 12.01 20.72
N LEU A 27 6.55 11.30 19.59
CA LEU A 27 5.67 11.57 18.45
C LEU A 27 4.59 10.49 18.40
N ILE A 28 3.33 10.87 18.63
CA ILE A 28 2.20 9.96 18.52
C ILE A 28 1.28 10.44 17.40
N ALA A 29 0.86 9.52 16.54
CA ALA A 29 -0.23 9.74 15.62
C ALA A 29 -1.10 8.48 15.52
N GLU A 30 -2.40 8.68 15.37
CA GLU A 30 -3.22 7.74 14.61
C GLU A 30 -2.97 8.14 13.15
N PRO A 31 -2.22 7.34 12.35
CA PRO A 31 -1.80 7.72 11.00
C PRO A 31 -2.98 7.65 10.03
N TYR A 32 -3.96 8.51 10.29
CA TYR A 32 -5.23 8.67 9.62
C TYR A 32 -5.31 10.11 9.10
N PHE A 33 -5.56 10.24 7.81
CA PHE A 33 -5.78 11.54 7.18
C PHE A 33 -7.15 11.49 6.50
N ALA A 34 -8.02 12.47 6.76
CA ALA A 34 -9.36 12.50 6.18
C ALA A 34 -9.35 12.48 4.63
N MET A 35 -8.30 13.04 4.02
CA MET A 35 -8.13 13.01 2.56
C MET A 35 -7.81 11.62 2.01
N THR A 36 -7.45 10.66 2.88
CA THR A 36 -7.02 9.29 2.55
C THR A 36 -7.75 8.26 3.39
N GLU A 37 -8.96 8.57 3.86
CA GLU A 37 -9.79 7.73 4.74
C GLU A 37 -9.99 6.31 4.18
N THR A 38 -10.04 6.16 2.85
CA THR A 38 -10.15 4.87 2.16
C THR A 38 -8.84 4.34 1.61
N TRP A 39 -7.68 4.91 1.98
CA TRP A 39 -6.38 4.55 1.41
C TRP A 39 -5.31 4.37 2.51
N PRO A 40 -5.38 3.30 3.32
CA PRO A 40 -4.49 3.11 4.47
C PRO A 40 -3.01 3.04 4.09
N LEU A 41 -2.68 2.47 2.93
CA LEU A 41 -1.33 2.48 2.37
C LEU A 41 -0.79 3.91 2.21
N LEU A 42 -1.60 4.79 1.62
CA LEU A 42 -1.22 6.18 1.40
C LEU A 42 -1.04 6.90 2.74
N SER A 43 -1.93 6.65 3.72
CA SER A 43 -1.78 7.18 5.07
C SER A 43 -0.48 6.72 5.73
N ALA A 44 -0.10 5.44 5.58
CA ALA A 44 1.14 4.90 6.11
C ALA A 44 2.39 5.58 5.50
N PHE A 45 2.41 5.79 4.18
CA PHE A 45 3.48 6.49 3.48
C PHE A 45 3.53 7.98 3.82
N ASN A 46 2.38 8.65 3.95
CA ASN A 46 2.33 10.05 4.34
C ASN A 46 2.91 10.26 5.74
N PHE A 47 2.52 9.40 6.69
CA PHE A 47 3.10 9.46 8.03
C PHE A 47 4.60 9.16 8.01
N TYR A 48 5.04 8.19 7.20
CA TYR A 48 6.47 7.90 7.01
C TYR A 48 7.23 9.15 6.58
N ASN A 49 6.80 9.80 5.50
CA ASN A 49 7.44 11.00 4.99
C ASN A 49 7.43 12.16 5.99
N LEU A 50 6.34 12.34 6.73
CA LEU A 50 6.26 13.37 7.77
C LEU A 50 7.29 13.14 8.87
N VAL A 51 7.44 11.89 9.33
CA VAL A 51 8.46 11.52 10.31
C VAL A 51 9.87 11.80 9.76
N GLN A 52 10.14 11.40 8.52
CA GLN A 52 11.43 11.68 7.86
C GLN A 52 11.70 13.20 7.74
N GLN A 53 10.69 14.01 7.41
CA GLN A 53 10.82 15.46 7.35
C GLN A 53 11.09 16.07 8.73
N LEU A 54 10.41 15.62 9.77
CA LEU A 54 10.64 16.06 11.15
C LEU A 54 12.05 15.73 11.64
N GLN A 55 12.59 14.57 11.26
CA GLN A 55 13.98 14.20 11.53
C GLN A 55 14.96 15.17 10.85
N ARG A 56 14.76 15.47 9.55
CA ARG A 56 15.64 16.36 8.76
C ARG A 56 15.71 17.79 9.28
N VAL A 57 14.62 18.32 9.85
CA VAL A 57 14.61 19.67 10.45
C VAL A 57 15.10 19.69 11.90
N ASN A 58 15.76 18.62 12.37
CA ASN A 58 16.23 18.43 13.75
C ASN A 58 15.11 18.54 14.81
N GLY A 59 13.87 18.22 14.44
CA GLY A 59 12.74 18.17 15.36
C GLY A 59 12.73 16.90 16.22
N MET A 60 13.46 15.86 15.81
CA MET A 60 13.54 14.57 16.50
C MET A 60 15.00 14.25 16.81
N GLY A 61 15.28 13.92 18.08
CA GLY A 61 16.58 13.44 18.50
C GLY A 61 16.65 11.91 18.56
N PRO A 62 17.82 11.34 18.87
CA PRO A 62 18.01 9.89 18.88
C PRO A 62 17.16 9.12 19.90
N SER A 63 16.65 9.80 20.91
CA SER A 63 15.77 9.23 21.94
C SER A 63 14.29 9.50 21.71
N THR A 64 13.91 10.23 20.65
CA THR A 64 12.50 10.47 20.33
C THR A 64 11.81 9.15 20.04
N GLN A 65 10.74 8.84 20.75
CA GLN A 65 9.91 7.67 20.47
C GLN A 65 8.82 8.02 19.44
N VAL A 66 8.55 7.11 18.51
CA VAL A 66 7.46 7.26 17.53
C VAL A 66 6.44 6.16 17.73
N VAL A 67 5.16 6.53 17.79
CA VAL A 67 4.03 5.61 17.88
C VAL A 67 3.02 5.96 16.77
N PRO A 68 2.75 5.02 15.82
CA PRO A 68 3.36 3.70 15.69
C PRO A 68 4.87 3.77 15.42
N ALA A 69 5.60 2.73 15.85
CA ALA A 69 7.05 2.61 15.64
C ALA A 69 7.40 2.15 14.21
N ALA A 70 6.50 1.40 13.59
CA ALA A 70 6.61 0.98 12.19
C ALA A 70 5.24 0.66 11.59
N ALA A 71 5.17 0.65 10.26
CA ALA A 71 4.06 0.07 9.51
C ALA A 71 4.57 -1.05 8.60
N ARG A 72 3.96 -2.23 8.69
CA ARG A 72 4.25 -3.36 7.81
C ARG A 72 3.21 -3.40 6.72
N ILE A 73 3.68 -3.48 5.48
CA ILE A 73 2.82 -3.65 4.32
C ILE A 73 2.70 -5.13 4.03
N LEU A 74 1.50 -5.68 4.24
CA LEU A 74 1.22 -7.10 4.10
C LEU A 74 0.39 -7.35 2.86
N ALA A 75 0.55 -8.54 2.28
CA ALA A 75 -0.24 -8.99 1.14
C ALA A 75 -0.65 -10.45 1.27
N CYS A 76 -1.74 -10.81 0.59
CA CYS A 76 -2.23 -12.18 0.48
C CYS A 76 -2.79 -12.41 -0.93
N ALA A 77 -2.52 -13.59 -1.48
CA ALA A 77 -3.14 -14.03 -2.72
C ALA A 77 -4.62 -14.37 -2.51
N ILE A 78 -5.47 -13.91 -3.42
CA ILE A 78 -6.91 -14.14 -3.33
C ILE A 78 -7.49 -14.78 -4.59
N SER A 79 -8.49 -15.63 -4.35
CA SER A 79 -9.44 -16.08 -5.36
C SER A 79 -10.80 -15.43 -5.11
N SER A 80 -11.28 -14.62 -6.05
CA SER A 80 -12.62 -14.03 -5.98
C SER A 80 -13.23 -13.93 -7.38
N PRO A 81 -13.96 -14.97 -7.82
CA PRO A 81 -14.63 -14.96 -9.12
C PRO A 81 -15.65 -13.83 -9.27
N LEU A 82 -16.31 -13.44 -8.17
CA LEU A 82 -17.32 -12.37 -8.18
C LEU A 82 -16.69 -10.98 -8.36
N LEU A 83 -15.64 -10.67 -7.59
CA LEU A 83 -14.89 -9.42 -7.79
C LEU A 83 -14.28 -9.37 -9.19
N HIS A 84 -13.66 -10.47 -9.63
CA HIS A 84 -13.11 -10.56 -10.98
C HIS A 84 -14.17 -10.28 -12.04
N SER A 85 -15.34 -10.93 -11.96
CA SER A 85 -16.42 -10.71 -12.91
C SER A 85 -16.97 -9.27 -12.88
N ALA A 86 -16.94 -8.59 -11.74
CA ALA A 86 -17.44 -7.22 -11.61
C ALA A 86 -16.49 -6.18 -12.24
N TYR A 87 -15.18 -6.42 -12.16
CA TYR A 87 -14.16 -5.45 -12.58
C TYR A 87 -13.41 -5.80 -13.87
N ARG A 88 -13.62 -6.99 -14.44
CA ARG A 88 -13.03 -7.39 -15.75
C ARG A 88 -13.64 -6.61 -16.93
N PRO A 89 -12.98 -6.58 -18.11
CA PRO A 89 -13.56 -6.04 -19.33
C PRO A 89 -14.93 -6.65 -19.67
N VAL A 90 -15.77 -5.86 -20.32
CA VAL A 90 -17.10 -6.28 -20.76
C VAL A 90 -16.98 -7.18 -21.99
N GLY A 91 -17.67 -8.33 -21.98
CA GLY A 91 -17.68 -9.30 -23.07
C GLY A 91 -17.17 -10.68 -22.63
N ASN A 92 -17.06 -11.58 -23.60
CA ASN A 92 -16.37 -12.86 -23.43
C ASN A 92 -14.93 -12.72 -23.98
N ASN A 93 -14.02 -13.62 -23.61
CA ASN A 93 -12.58 -13.49 -23.88
C ASN A 93 -12.21 -13.33 -25.37
N ASN A 94 -13.14 -13.60 -26.30
CA ASN A 94 -12.92 -13.48 -27.74
C ASN A 94 -13.84 -12.46 -28.43
N GLU A 95 -14.87 -11.98 -27.73
CA GLU A 95 -15.86 -11.04 -28.23
C GLU A 95 -16.14 -10.00 -27.14
N GLU A 96 -15.65 -8.79 -27.35
CA GLU A 96 -15.97 -7.62 -26.53
C GLU A 96 -17.42 -7.16 -26.80
N SER A 97 -18.37 -8.09 -26.84
CA SER A 97 -19.78 -7.85 -27.12
C SER A 97 -20.70 -8.55 -26.12
N ILE A 98 -21.81 -7.89 -25.79
CA ILE A 98 -22.89 -8.45 -24.99
C ILE A 98 -24.18 -8.19 -25.73
N LEU A 99 -24.98 -9.23 -25.97
CA LEU A 99 -26.25 -9.14 -26.71
C LEU A 99 -26.08 -8.47 -28.10
N GLY A 100 -24.94 -8.71 -28.77
CA GLY A 100 -24.62 -8.15 -30.09
C GLY A 100 -24.17 -6.69 -30.08
N LEU A 101 -24.06 -6.05 -28.92
CA LEU A 101 -23.53 -4.69 -28.80
C LEU A 101 -22.03 -4.71 -28.58
N ASN A 102 -21.28 -3.97 -29.39
CA ASN A 102 -19.83 -3.88 -29.29
C ASN A 102 -19.41 -2.91 -28.15
N HIS A 103 -18.74 -3.46 -27.13
CA HIS A 103 -18.20 -2.75 -25.97
C HIS A 103 -16.69 -2.48 -26.08
N ALA A 104 -16.04 -2.80 -27.20
CA ALA A 104 -14.61 -2.52 -27.41
C ALA A 104 -14.19 -1.07 -27.11
N PRO A 105 -14.95 -0.02 -27.50
CA PRO A 105 -14.59 1.35 -27.15
C PRO A 105 -14.57 1.61 -25.63
N LEU A 106 -15.49 0.99 -24.89
CA LEU A 106 -15.56 1.10 -23.44
C LEU A 106 -14.36 0.40 -22.78
N ASN A 107 -14.04 -0.82 -23.23
CA ASN A 107 -12.87 -1.56 -22.74
C ASN A 107 -11.57 -0.83 -23.07
N GLN A 108 -11.45 -0.23 -24.26
CA GLN A 108 -10.30 0.58 -24.64
C GLN A 108 -10.17 1.82 -23.75
N GLN A 109 -11.27 2.52 -23.47
CA GLN A 109 -11.26 3.65 -22.55
C GLN A 109 -10.89 3.22 -21.13
N ARG A 110 -11.45 2.10 -20.64
CA ARG A 110 -11.07 1.49 -19.35
C ARG A 110 -9.57 1.24 -19.28
N ARG A 111 -8.97 0.60 -20.30
CA ARG A 111 -7.53 0.32 -20.37
C ARG A 111 -6.67 1.59 -20.35
N ARG A 112 -7.19 2.71 -20.88
CA ARG A 112 -6.52 4.03 -20.85
C ARG A 112 -6.64 4.73 -19.50
N THR A 113 -7.81 4.66 -18.86
CA THR A 113 -8.14 5.45 -17.67
C THR A 113 -7.76 4.74 -16.38
N LEU A 114 -8.14 3.46 -16.24
CA LEU A 114 -7.51 2.60 -15.26
C LEU A 114 -6.10 2.42 -15.81
N LYS A 115 -5.10 3.02 -15.17
CA LYS A 115 -3.69 2.83 -15.48
C LYS A 115 -3.43 1.33 -15.44
N THR A 116 -3.69 0.68 -16.55
CA THR A 116 -3.54 -0.74 -16.71
C THR A 116 -2.05 -0.86 -16.88
N ILE A 117 -1.35 -0.98 -15.76
CA ILE A 117 0.09 -1.04 -15.73
C ILE A 117 0.42 -2.26 -16.58
N PRO A 118 1.10 -2.09 -17.72
CA PRO A 118 1.54 -3.23 -18.49
C PRO A 118 2.56 -3.94 -17.60
N ASN A 119 2.12 -5.00 -16.90
CA ASN A 119 3.04 -5.85 -16.18
C ASN A 119 4.05 -6.39 -17.21
N HIS A 120 5.29 -6.65 -16.78
CA HIS A 120 6.40 -7.07 -17.65
C HIS A 120 6.16 -8.35 -18.49
N LYS A 121 4.99 -8.99 -18.38
CA LYS A 121 4.54 -10.15 -19.14
C LYS A 121 3.13 -10.03 -19.76
N GLY A 122 2.54 -8.83 -19.83
CA GLY A 122 1.30 -8.60 -20.57
C GLY A 122 -0.02 -8.86 -19.82
N HIS A 123 0.01 -9.15 -18.52
CA HIS A 123 -1.22 -9.20 -17.72
C HIS A 123 -1.61 -7.79 -17.26
N ALA A 124 -2.74 -7.32 -17.77
CA ALA A 124 -3.42 -6.14 -17.26
C ALA A 124 -3.86 -6.36 -15.81
N SER A 125 -3.78 -5.33 -14.97
CA SER A 125 -4.34 -5.35 -13.62
C SER A 125 -5.05 -4.05 -13.30
N VAL A 126 -6.04 -4.12 -12.41
CA VAL A 126 -6.72 -2.97 -11.82
C VAL A 126 -6.43 -2.92 -10.33
N THR A 127 -6.11 -1.73 -9.88
CA THR A 127 -5.98 -1.40 -8.46
C THR A 127 -7.28 -0.79 -7.96
N LEU A 128 -7.78 -1.31 -6.85
CA LEU A 128 -8.99 -0.85 -6.20
C LEU A 128 -8.73 -0.63 -4.71
N SER A 129 -9.49 0.26 -4.08
CA SER A 129 -9.62 0.28 -2.64
C SER A 129 -11.04 -0.14 -2.28
N LEU A 130 -11.18 -1.23 -1.54
CA LEU A 130 -12.48 -1.87 -1.28
C LEU A 130 -12.60 -2.28 0.19
N PRO A 131 -13.79 -2.17 0.81
CA PRO A 131 -14.09 -2.78 2.09
C PRO A 131 -14.26 -4.30 1.91
N MET A 132 -13.18 -5.07 1.97
CA MET A 132 -13.21 -6.49 1.54
C MET A 132 -14.08 -7.40 2.40
N TRP A 133 -14.49 -6.94 3.58
CA TRP A 133 -15.47 -7.63 4.41
C TRP A 133 -16.87 -7.72 3.75
N GLU A 134 -17.17 -6.85 2.77
CA GLU A 134 -18.42 -6.90 1.99
C GLU A 134 -18.37 -7.89 0.82
N TYR A 135 -17.19 -8.38 0.46
CA TYR A 135 -16.99 -9.17 -0.75
C TYR A 135 -16.60 -10.62 -0.42
N PRO A 136 -17.20 -11.61 -1.10
CA PRO A 136 -16.76 -12.99 -0.96
C PRO A 136 -15.42 -13.18 -1.69
N TYR A 137 -14.42 -13.69 -0.97
CA TYR A 137 -13.15 -14.13 -1.52
C TYR A 137 -12.57 -15.25 -0.68
N GLN A 138 -11.63 -15.98 -1.27
CA GLN A 138 -10.86 -17.01 -0.59
C GLN A 138 -9.39 -16.63 -0.58
N ARG A 139 -8.77 -16.63 0.61
CA ARG A 139 -7.31 -16.53 0.74
C ARG A 139 -6.68 -17.81 0.21
N MET A 140 -5.70 -17.67 -0.67
CA MET A 140 -5.04 -18.80 -1.32
C MET A 140 -3.84 -19.33 -0.52
N GLY A 141 -3.46 -18.64 0.56
CA GLY A 141 -2.34 -18.97 1.42
C GLY A 141 -2.19 -17.97 2.57
N PRO A 142 -1.14 -18.09 3.39
CA PRO A 142 -0.83 -17.14 4.43
C PRO A 142 -0.49 -15.77 3.82
N TYR A 143 -0.57 -14.73 4.63
CA TYR A 143 -0.08 -13.43 4.23
C TYR A 143 1.45 -13.38 4.30
N PHE A 144 2.04 -12.46 3.55
CA PHE A 144 3.47 -12.21 3.50
C PHE A 144 3.76 -10.72 3.53
N GLU A 145 4.92 -10.36 4.05
CA GLU A 145 5.34 -8.96 4.12
C GLU A 145 5.99 -8.54 2.81
N LEU A 146 5.43 -7.48 2.21
CA LEU A 146 6.04 -6.79 1.09
C LEU A 146 7.20 -5.93 1.59
N THR A 147 6.93 -5.00 2.50
CA THR A 147 7.95 -4.12 3.07
C THR A 147 7.56 -3.61 4.45
N THR A 148 8.50 -2.97 5.14
CA THR A 148 8.29 -2.31 6.42
C THR A 148 8.72 -0.85 6.30
N LEU A 149 7.89 0.07 6.78
CA LEU A 149 8.16 1.50 6.92
C LEU A 149 8.59 1.76 8.36
N PRO A 150 9.91 1.90 8.63
CA PRO A 150 10.40 2.11 9.98
C PRO A 150 10.24 3.60 10.36
N TYR A 151 9.24 3.93 11.17
CA TYR A 151 9.05 5.31 11.65
C TYR A 151 10.10 5.70 12.71
N GLN A 152 10.55 4.74 13.51
CA GLN A 152 11.51 4.97 14.58
C GLN A 152 12.96 5.12 14.10
N GLN A 153 13.30 4.65 12.90
CA GLN A 153 14.69 4.69 12.41
C GLN A 153 15.07 6.10 11.97
N ILE A 154 16.24 6.54 12.41
CA ILE A 154 16.89 7.77 11.95
C ILE A 154 17.52 7.42 10.60
N VAL A 155 17.05 8.03 9.52
CA VAL A 155 17.70 7.89 8.23
C VAL A 155 18.92 8.80 8.24
N GLU A 156 20.12 8.22 8.11
CA GLU A 156 21.35 8.99 7.93
C GLU A 156 21.21 9.82 6.65
N ASP A 157 21.48 11.12 6.77
CA ASP A 157 21.22 12.14 5.77
C ASP A 157 22.11 11.94 4.53
N ASN A 158 21.68 11.04 3.65
CA ASN A 158 22.16 11.04 2.28
C ASN A 158 21.37 12.15 1.59
N ASN A 159 22.06 13.20 1.12
CA ASN A 159 21.54 14.41 0.45
C ASN A 159 20.65 14.16 -0.80
N ASP A 160 20.10 12.97 -0.99
CA ASP A 160 19.16 12.65 -2.03
C ASP A 160 17.74 13.01 -1.56
N HIS A 161 17.20 14.08 -2.12
CA HIS A 161 15.82 14.53 -1.88
C HIS A 161 14.76 13.64 -2.57
N SER A 162 15.17 12.51 -3.18
CA SER A 162 14.24 11.60 -3.82
C SER A 162 13.31 10.94 -2.78
N PRO A 163 12.00 10.77 -3.11
CA PRO A 163 11.09 10.05 -2.23
C PRO A 163 11.56 8.60 -2.09
N ASP A 164 11.54 8.09 -0.86
CA ASP A 164 11.96 6.72 -0.58
C ASP A 164 11.14 5.74 -1.41
N ARG A 165 11.85 5.01 -2.28
CA ARG A 165 11.27 4.02 -3.18
C ARG A 165 11.54 2.63 -2.63
N PHE A 166 10.48 1.96 -2.20
CA PHE A 166 10.52 0.59 -1.70
C PHE A 166 10.27 -0.36 -2.86
N GLN A 167 11.23 -1.20 -3.20
CA GLN A 167 11.07 -2.16 -4.30
C GLN A 167 11.61 -3.53 -3.93
N GLY A 168 11.00 -4.57 -4.49
CA GLY A 168 11.46 -5.92 -4.24
C GLY A 168 10.65 -6.98 -4.98
N GLN A 169 11.07 -8.21 -4.76
CA GLN A 169 10.41 -9.42 -5.24
C GLN A 169 10.13 -10.33 -4.05
N LYS A 170 8.91 -10.84 -3.93
CA LYS A 170 8.52 -11.78 -2.87
C LYS A 170 7.81 -13.00 -3.47
N PRO A 171 8.19 -14.23 -3.09
CA PRO A 171 7.38 -15.39 -3.43
C PRO A 171 6.02 -15.26 -2.74
N ILE A 172 4.95 -15.60 -3.47
CA ILE A 172 3.59 -15.63 -2.96
C ILE A 172 3.36 -17.05 -2.42
N PRO A 173 3.16 -17.22 -1.10
CA PRO A 173 2.86 -18.52 -0.52
C PRO A 173 1.43 -18.94 -0.89
N LEU A 174 1.27 -20.21 -1.27
CA LEU A 174 0.02 -20.80 -1.71
C LEU A 174 -0.21 -22.13 -0.98
N ASP A 175 -1.29 -22.21 -0.21
CA ASP A 175 -1.66 -23.37 0.62
C ASP A 175 -3.08 -23.89 0.29
N SER A 176 -3.81 -23.22 -0.59
CA SER A 176 -5.19 -23.56 -0.93
C SER A 176 -5.31 -24.42 -2.18
N ASP A 177 -6.30 -25.32 -2.19
CA ASP A 177 -6.70 -26.14 -3.36
C ASP A 177 -7.35 -25.31 -4.48
N THR A 178 -7.50 -23.99 -4.33
CA THR A 178 -8.03 -23.12 -5.38
C THR A 178 -7.10 -23.06 -6.58
N THR A 179 -7.66 -23.26 -7.76
CA THR A 179 -6.91 -23.29 -9.02
C THR A 179 -6.85 -21.95 -9.76
N ALA A 180 -7.44 -20.88 -9.23
CA ALA A 180 -7.50 -19.59 -9.93
C ALA A 180 -7.04 -18.43 -9.04
N PHE A 181 -5.90 -17.83 -9.39
CA PHE A 181 -5.36 -16.63 -8.79
C PHE A 181 -5.96 -15.40 -9.46
N HIS A 182 -6.78 -14.65 -8.72
CA HIS A 182 -7.47 -13.47 -9.24
C HIS A 182 -6.75 -12.16 -8.91
N GLY A 183 -5.91 -12.14 -7.87
CA GLY A 183 -5.21 -10.93 -7.47
C GLY A 183 -4.56 -10.99 -6.10
N LEU A 184 -4.09 -9.82 -5.66
CA LEU A 184 -3.53 -9.59 -4.34
C LEU A 184 -4.44 -8.69 -3.52
N LEU A 185 -4.63 -9.06 -2.26
CA LEU A 185 -5.16 -8.23 -1.20
C LEU A 185 -3.99 -7.64 -0.41
N VAL A 186 -3.97 -6.34 -0.15
CA VAL A 186 -2.88 -5.62 0.51
C VAL A 186 -3.43 -4.69 1.60
N TRP A 187 -2.79 -4.69 2.76
CA TRP A 187 -3.18 -3.89 3.93
C TRP A 187 -1.96 -3.48 4.76
N VAL A 188 -2.21 -2.71 5.83
CA VAL A 188 -1.18 -2.19 6.72
C VAL A 188 -1.38 -2.73 8.13
N ASP A 189 -0.29 -3.20 8.74
CA ASP A 189 -0.20 -3.49 10.16
C ASP A 189 0.70 -2.45 10.84
N TYR A 190 0.12 -1.60 11.68
CA TYR A 190 0.85 -0.63 12.49
C TYR A 190 1.32 -1.26 13.79
N HIS A 191 2.62 -1.24 14.02
CA HIS A 191 3.26 -1.75 15.23
C HIS A 191 3.45 -0.60 16.22
N LEU A 192 2.79 -0.66 17.38
CA LEU A 192 2.82 0.43 18.36
C LEU A 192 4.08 0.43 19.25
N ASP A 193 4.71 -0.73 19.46
CA ASP A 193 5.84 -0.88 20.39
C ASP A 193 7.18 -0.89 19.65
N PRO A 194 8.14 0.00 19.99
CA PRO A 194 9.45 0.07 19.38
C PRO A 194 10.46 -1.00 19.86
N GLY A 195 10.17 -1.86 20.83
CA GLY A 195 11.20 -2.81 21.26
C GLY A 195 11.01 -3.68 22.50
N SER A 196 9.79 -3.86 23.05
CA SER A 196 9.64 -4.82 24.14
C SER A 196 9.73 -6.27 23.65
N SER A 197 10.90 -6.92 23.79
CA SER A 197 11.05 -8.37 23.58
C SER A 197 10.24 -9.23 24.56
N LYS A 198 9.59 -8.62 25.56
CA LYS A 198 8.88 -9.30 26.65
C LYS A 198 7.36 -9.32 26.48
N ASN A 199 6.80 -8.46 25.63
CA ASN A 199 5.37 -8.40 25.37
C ASN A 199 5.11 -8.54 23.86
N PRO A 200 4.02 -9.23 23.46
CA PRO A 200 3.62 -9.21 22.06
C PRO A 200 3.39 -7.76 21.63
N SER A 201 4.00 -7.35 20.51
CA SER A 201 3.79 -6.01 19.95
C SER A 201 2.30 -5.78 19.76
N VAL A 202 1.76 -4.67 20.27
CA VAL A 202 0.39 -4.28 19.97
C VAL A 202 0.33 -3.89 18.50
N ILE A 203 -0.49 -4.59 17.73
CA ILE A 203 -0.67 -4.37 16.29
C ILE A 203 -2.06 -3.80 16.03
N LEU A 204 -2.12 -2.68 15.33
CA LEU A 204 -3.34 -2.16 14.73
C LEU A 204 -3.32 -2.51 13.25
N SER A 205 -4.17 -3.44 12.85
CA SER A 205 -4.26 -3.92 11.47
C SER A 205 -5.42 -3.25 10.74
N THR A 206 -5.23 -2.94 9.46
CA THR A 206 -6.30 -2.50 8.55
C THR A 206 -6.93 -3.67 7.77
N ASP A 207 -6.64 -4.93 8.14
CA ASP A 207 -7.36 -6.14 7.70
C ASP A 207 -8.54 -6.44 8.65
N ARG A 208 -9.40 -5.42 8.89
CA ARG A 208 -10.55 -5.49 9.80
C ARG A 208 -11.85 -5.17 9.05
N GLU A 209 -12.97 -5.58 9.64
CA GLU A 209 -14.34 -5.40 9.10
C GLU A 209 -14.85 -3.93 9.09
N CYS A 210 -13.95 -2.96 9.18
CA CYS A 210 -14.27 -1.53 9.15
C CYS A 210 -13.37 -0.74 8.20
N ASP A 211 -12.30 -1.36 7.70
CA ASP A 211 -11.29 -0.70 6.89
C ASP A 211 -11.40 -1.08 5.42
N HIS A 212 -10.89 -0.22 4.56
CA HIS A 212 -10.65 -0.56 3.17
C HIS A 212 -9.30 -1.23 3.02
N GLN A 213 -9.22 -2.20 2.10
CA GLN A 213 -7.98 -2.83 1.71
C GLN A 213 -7.70 -2.51 0.24
N TRP A 214 -6.43 -2.51 -0.11
CA TRP A 214 -6.00 -2.32 -1.47
C TRP A 214 -6.03 -3.67 -2.18
N VAL A 215 -6.70 -3.72 -3.32
CA VAL A 215 -6.88 -4.93 -4.10
C VAL A 215 -6.28 -4.71 -5.48
N GLN A 216 -5.28 -5.52 -5.82
CA GLN A 216 -4.78 -5.61 -7.18
C GLN A 216 -5.41 -6.82 -7.85
N LEU A 217 -6.44 -6.61 -8.68
CA LEU A 217 -7.08 -7.66 -9.45
C LEU A 217 -6.46 -7.78 -10.84
N LEU A 218 -6.22 -9.01 -11.28
CA LEU A 218 -5.80 -9.29 -12.64
C LEU A 218 -7.00 -9.20 -13.60
N GLU A 219 -6.75 -8.72 -14.82
CA GLU A 219 -7.74 -8.75 -15.90
C GLU A 219 -8.10 -10.19 -16.27
N ASP A 220 -7.08 -11.06 -16.34
CA ASP A 220 -7.24 -12.50 -16.54
C ASP A 220 -6.66 -13.25 -15.35
N PRO A 221 -7.43 -14.17 -14.73
CA PRO A 221 -6.93 -14.94 -13.60
C PRO A 221 -5.85 -15.92 -14.06
N ILE A 222 -4.85 -16.13 -13.22
CA ILE A 222 -3.80 -17.13 -13.47
C ILE A 222 -4.34 -18.48 -12.99
N LEU A 223 -4.47 -19.42 -13.93
CA LEU A 223 -4.84 -20.80 -13.60
C LEU A 223 -3.61 -21.54 -13.08
N LEU A 224 -3.72 -22.09 -11.88
CA LEU A 224 -2.66 -22.82 -11.17
C LEU A 224 -2.88 -24.32 -11.32
N ASP A 225 -1.84 -25.03 -11.76
CA ASP A 225 -1.82 -26.48 -11.74
C ASP A 225 -1.24 -26.99 -10.41
N LEU A 226 -2.12 -27.29 -9.46
CA LEU A 226 -1.74 -27.79 -8.13
C LEU A 226 -1.48 -29.32 -8.12
N SER A 227 -1.72 -30.01 -9.24
CA SER A 227 -1.66 -31.47 -9.31
C SER A 227 -0.24 -32.04 -9.27
N ASN A 228 0.78 -31.22 -9.56
CA ASN A 228 2.17 -31.66 -9.65
C ASN A 228 3.03 -31.04 -8.54
N SER A 229 3.16 -31.75 -7.41
CA SER A 229 3.92 -31.28 -6.22
C SER A 229 5.40 -31.01 -6.50
N SER A 230 5.98 -31.63 -7.54
CA SER A 230 7.36 -31.47 -7.97
C SER A 230 7.61 -30.28 -8.92
N SER A 231 6.54 -29.63 -9.39
CA SER A 231 6.55 -28.54 -10.38
C SER A 231 5.49 -27.49 -10.01
N ARG A 232 5.33 -27.19 -8.72
CA ARG A 232 4.36 -26.18 -8.30
C ARG A 232 4.76 -24.85 -8.91
N ASP A 233 3.91 -24.34 -9.78
CA ASP A 233 3.99 -22.98 -10.27
C ASP A 233 4.12 -22.06 -9.06
N PHE A 234 5.22 -21.30 -8.99
CA PHE A 234 5.40 -20.33 -7.92
C PHE A 234 5.07 -18.94 -8.47
N LEU A 235 4.17 -18.28 -7.76
CA LEU A 235 3.83 -16.90 -8.03
C LEU A 235 4.87 -16.00 -7.35
N VAL A 236 5.37 -15.01 -8.07
CA VAL A 236 6.26 -13.97 -7.52
C VAL A 236 5.55 -12.62 -7.64
N CYS A 237 5.52 -11.89 -6.54
CA CYS A 237 5.08 -10.50 -6.48
C CYS A 237 6.29 -9.58 -6.66
N ASP A 238 6.35 -8.88 -7.78
CA ASP A 238 7.23 -7.73 -8.01
C ASP A 238 6.48 -6.46 -7.59
N TYR A 239 7.05 -5.69 -6.67
CA TYR A 239 6.41 -4.48 -6.15
C TYR A 239 7.35 -3.27 -6.18
N VAL A 240 6.76 -2.09 -6.42
CA VAL A 240 7.40 -0.79 -6.27
C VAL A 240 6.42 0.16 -5.56
N MET A 241 6.80 0.61 -4.38
CA MET A 241 6.02 1.54 -3.59
C MET A 241 6.78 2.83 -3.43
N ALA A 242 6.14 3.92 -3.81
CA ALA A 242 6.59 5.25 -3.53
C ALA A 242 5.37 6.08 -3.12
N GLY A 243 5.49 6.78 -2.00
CA GLY A 243 4.50 7.77 -1.58
C GLY A 243 5.18 9.09 -1.37
N CYS A 244 4.59 10.16 -1.90
CA CYS A 244 5.00 11.53 -1.60
C CYS A 244 3.79 12.44 -1.75
N TRP A 245 3.10 12.77 -0.66
CA TRP A 245 2.17 13.90 -0.69
C TRP A 245 2.96 15.20 -0.57
N GLY A 246 3.40 15.74 -1.70
CA GLY A 246 3.89 17.11 -1.80
C GLY A 246 2.80 18.00 -2.41
N VAL A 247 2.66 19.22 -1.91
CA VAL A 247 2.01 20.28 -2.69
C VAL A 247 2.90 20.45 -3.92
N GLN A 248 2.36 20.19 -5.12
CA GLN A 248 3.07 20.42 -6.37
C GLN A 248 3.47 21.90 -6.43
N ASP A 249 4.76 22.18 -6.60
CA ASP A 249 5.14 23.35 -7.38
C ASP A 249 4.78 23.03 -8.84
N ASP A 250 4.12 23.96 -9.52
CA ASP A 250 3.46 23.79 -10.83
C ASP A 250 4.37 23.28 -11.98
N ASP A 251 5.69 23.13 -11.76
CA ASP A 251 6.69 22.86 -12.79
C ASP A 251 7.10 21.38 -12.96
N ASP A 252 6.77 20.47 -12.02
CA ASP A 252 7.15 19.06 -12.14
C ASP A 252 5.96 18.14 -12.51
N ASN A 253 6.02 17.61 -13.74
CA ASN A 253 5.07 16.65 -14.34
C ASN A 253 5.03 15.26 -13.66
N ALA A 254 5.60 15.11 -12.46
CA ALA A 254 5.53 13.87 -11.71
C ALA A 254 4.14 13.76 -11.04
N PRO A 255 3.35 12.70 -11.30
CA PRO A 255 2.06 12.54 -10.65
C PRO A 255 2.26 12.45 -9.12
N PRO A 256 1.40 13.10 -8.31
CA PRO A 256 1.60 13.29 -6.87
C PRO A 256 1.56 11.99 -6.04
N PHE A 257 1.34 10.83 -6.67
CA PHE A 257 1.43 9.54 -6.01
C PHE A 257 1.56 8.41 -7.04
N ARG A 258 2.47 7.46 -6.80
CA ARG A 258 2.65 6.26 -7.62
C ARG A 258 2.98 5.05 -6.74
N LEU A 259 1.94 4.47 -6.14
CA LEU A 259 2.03 3.11 -5.60
C LEU A 259 1.76 2.11 -6.72
N GLU A 260 2.80 1.37 -7.12
CA GLU A 260 2.72 0.39 -8.20
C GLU A 260 3.22 -0.97 -7.76
N ILE A 261 2.30 -1.88 -7.47
CA ILE A 261 2.67 -3.29 -7.46
C ILE A 261 2.85 -3.70 -8.93
N LEU A 262 4.08 -3.56 -9.42
CA LEU A 262 4.41 -3.52 -10.84
C LEU A 262 4.17 -4.83 -11.59
N SER A 263 4.11 -5.97 -10.91
CA SER A 263 3.60 -7.20 -11.49
C SER A 263 3.54 -8.36 -10.50
N THR A 264 2.50 -9.17 -10.57
CA THR A 264 2.63 -10.58 -10.19
C THR A 264 3.11 -11.35 -11.41
N THR A 265 4.38 -11.78 -11.40
CA THR A 265 4.89 -12.68 -12.44
C THR A 265 4.78 -14.13 -11.97
N CYS A 266 4.04 -14.95 -12.74
CA CYS A 266 4.15 -16.39 -12.61
C CYS A 266 5.46 -16.84 -13.29
N ARG A 267 6.24 -17.66 -12.60
CA ARG A 267 7.40 -18.35 -13.18
C ARG A 267 7.21 -19.86 -12.93
N LYS A 268 7.40 -20.63 -14.00
CA LYS A 268 7.63 -22.08 -13.97
C LYS A 268 9.11 -22.33 -13.78
#